data_AF-A0A0D5NLR5-F1
#
_entry.id   AF-A0A0D5NLR5-F1
#
_cell.length_a   1.000
_cell.length_b   1.000
_cell.length_c   1.000
_cell.angle_alpha   90.00
_cell.angle_beta   90.00
_cell.angle_gamma   90.00
#
_symmetry.space_group_name_H-M   'P 1'
#
loop_
_entity.id
_entity.type
_entity.pdbx_description
1 polymer ?
#
loop_
_entity_poly.entity_id
_entity_poly.type
_entity_poly.pdbx_seq_one_letter_code
_entity_poly.pdbx_strand_id
1 'polypeptide(L)'
;MARTLCEISANTIEFFRGKVWESPGYGEIELGGRGPGAKKLIQSLGLIIGEKCEYVYDFGSSVYCTVELVGIEEENCDINYPRVSEQNKKRNKYCDRCNNNGKKEVALYTVYDFEDDSVELLCEACLEEVSEDVDVSEIVY
;
A
#
# COMPACT_ATOMS: atom_id res chain seq x y z
N MET A 1 -10.25 -12.43 35.61
CA MET A 1 -10.45 -11.04 35.13
C MET A 1 -9.66 -10.88 33.86
N ALA A 2 -10.34 -10.93 32.71
CA ALA A 2 -9.72 -10.76 31.41
C ALA A 2 -9.46 -9.26 31.19
N ARG A 3 -8.19 -8.89 30.99
CA ARG A 3 -7.83 -7.63 30.34
C ARG A 3 -7.32 -8.01 28.95
N THR A 4 -8.23 -8.01 27.98
CA THR A 4 -7.88 -7.97 26.57
C THR A 4 -7.34 -6.57 26.31
N LEU A 5 -6.03 -6.41 26.39
CA LEU A 5 -5.36 -5.24 25.84
C LEU A 5 -5.38 -5.42 24.32
N CYS A 6 -6.38 -4.83 23.69
CA CYS A 6 -6.35 -4.56 22.26
C CYS A 6 -5.40 -3.37 22.05
N GLU A 7 -4.10 -3.62 22.05
CA GLU A 7 -3.12 -2.66 21.53
C GLU A 7 -2.99 -2.91 20.02
N ILE A 8 -3.93 -2.36 19.26
CA ILE A 8 -3.72 -2.15 17.82
C ILE A 8 -2.79 -0.93 17.70
N SER A 9 -1.51 -1.18 17.44
CA SER A 9 -0.64 -0.34 16.57
C SER A 9 0.79 -0.88 16.55
N ALA A 10 0.95 -2.12 16.08
CA ALA A 10 2.23 -2.52 15.52
C ALA A 10 2.06 -2.49 14.00
N ASN A 11 2.47 -1.38 13.37
CA ASN A 11 2.62 -1.33 11.91
C ASN A 11 3.84 -2.20 11.57
N THR A 12 3.60 -3.50 11.57
CA THR A 12 4.61 -4.51 11.30
C THR A 12 4.61 -4.80 9.82
N ILE A 13 5.81 -4.90 9.25
CA ILE A 13 6.04 -5.34 7.89
C ILE A 13 6.57 -6.75 7.92
N GLU A 14 6.11 -7.61 7.02
CA GLU A 14 6.75 -8.90 6.80
C GLU A 14 6.76 -9.25 5.33
N PHE A 15 7.87 -9.83 4.87
CA PHE A 15 8.04 -10.33 3.51
C PHE A 15 7.79 -11.84 3.47
N PHE A 16 7.24 -12.33 2.36
CA PHE A 16 6.91 -13.72 2.10
C PHE A 16 7.43 -14.13 0.73
N ARG A 17 7.93 -15.36 0.61
CA ARG A 17 8.33 -15.90 -0.69
C ARG A 17 7.09 -16.35 -1.44
N GLY A 18 6.88 -15.84 -2.66
CA GLY A 18 5.62 -16.10 -3.36
C GLY A 18 4.47 -15.39 -2.67
N LYS A 19 3.42 -16.12 -2.30
CA LYS A 19 2.19 -15.54 -1.73
C LYS A 19 2.20 -15.50 -0.21
N VAL A 20 1.63 -14.43 0.35
CA VAL A 20 1.39 -14.32 1.79
C VAL A 20 0.53 -15.51 2.26
N TRP A 21 0.84 -16.04 3.44
CA TRP A 21 0.15 -17.15 4.10
C TRP A 21 0.36 -18.54 3.47
N GLU A 22 0.90 -18.62 2.25
CA GLU A 22 1.26 -19.89 1.61
C GLU A 22 2.69 -20.35 1.97
N SER A 23 3.51 -19.44 2.51
CA SER A 23 4.91 -19.68 2.87
C SER A 23 5.26 -19.02 4.21
N PRO A 24 6.28 -19.53 4.94
CA PRO A 24 6.76 -18.87 6.14
C PRO A 24 7.37 -17.51 5.77
N GLY A 25 7.00 -16.47 6.52
CA GLY A 25 7.55 -15.14 6.37
C GLY A 25 9.02 -15.06 6.79
N TYR A 26 9.70 -14.02 6.32
CA TYR A 26 11.12 -13.79 6.61
C TYR A 26 11.39 -13.14 7.97
N GLY A 27 10.33 -12.90 8.75
CA GLY A 27 10.35 -12.26 10.05
C GLY A 27 9.82 -10.84 10.00
N GLU A 28 9.17 -10.47 11.08
CA GLU A 28 8.59 -9.16 11.31
C GLU A 28 9.64 -8.04 11.35
N ILE A 29 9.30 -6.92 10.73
CA ILE A 29 10.03 -5.66 10.73
C ILE A 29 9.11 -4.63 11.40
N GLU A 30 9.50 -4.19 12.59
CA GLU A 30 8.79 -3.15 13.32
C GLU A 30 9.20 -1.76 12.81
N LEU A 31 8.33 -0.76 13.05
CA LEU A 31 8.67 0.64 12.82
C LEU A 31 10.00 1.02 13.50
N GLY A 32 10.83 1.75 12.76
CA GLY A 32 12.17 2.11 13.22
C GLY A 32 13.23 1.02 12.98
N GLY A 33 12.94 0.00 12.17
CA GLY A 33 13.93 -0.99 11.72
C GLY A 33 14.30 -1.99 12.82
N ARG A 34 13.31 -2.37 13.64
CA ARG A 34 13.47 -3.39 14.69
C ARG A 34 12.79 -4.69 14.26
N GLY A 35 12.86 -5.70 15.12
CA GLY A 35 12.32 -7.03 14.82
C GLY A 35 13.33 -7.97 14.13
N PRO A 36 12.99 -9.26 14.03
CA PRO A 36 13.85 -10.29 13.45
C PRO A 36 14.09 -10.09 11.95
N GLY A 37 13.12 -9.55 11.22
CA GLY A 37 13.22 -9.27 9.79
C GLY A 37 14.16 -8.13 9.46
N ALA A 38 14.31 -7.13 10.35
CA ALA A 38 15.10 -5.92 10.06
C ALA A 38 16.60 -6.19 9.89
N LYS A 39 17.08 -7.33 10.38
CA LYS A 39 18.47 -7.77 10.25
C LYS A 39 18.70 -8.66 9.02
N LYS A 40 17.65 -8.98 8.26
CA LYS A 40 17.75 -9.80 7.06
C LYS A 40 18.26 -8.96 5.91
N LEU A 41 19.35 -9.41 5.28
CA LEU A 41 19.82 -8.82 4.05
C LEU A 41 18.93 -9.27 2.89
N ILE A 42 18.66 -8.39 1.92
CA ILE A 42 17.87 -8.73 0.73
C ILE A 42 18.48 -9.94 0.01
N GLN A 43 19.82 -10.01 -0.06
CA GLN A 43 20.53 -11.16 -0.64
C GLN A 43 20.21 -12.49 0.05
N SER A 44 19.94 -12.47 1.36
CA SER A 44 19.60 -13.67 2.14
C SER A 44 18.21 -14.22 1.84
N LEU A 45 17.36 -13.46 1.15
CA LEU A 45 16.05 -13.91 0.70
C LEU A 45 16.15 -14.96 -0.42
N GLY A 46 17.29 -15.02 -1.12
CA GLY A 46 17.55 -16.00 -2.17
C GLY A 46 16.67 -15.83 -3.42
N LEU A 47 16.23 -14.59 -3.68
CA LEU A 47 15.43 -14.25 -4.85
C LEU A 47 16.29 -14.28 -6.12
N ILE A 48 15.74 -14.84 -7.20
CA ILE A 48 16.31 -14.73 -8.55
C ILE A 48 15.66 -13.58 -9.33
N ILE A 49 16.33 -13.11 -10.38
CA ILE A 49 15.78 -12.05 -11.24
C ILE A 49 14.46 -12.53 -11.86
N GLY A 50 13.42 -11.68 -11.79
CA GLY A 50 12.05 -11.98 -12.20
C GLY A 50 11.21 -12.69 -11.13
N GLU A 51 11.81 -13.09 -10.00
CA GLU A 51 11.06 -13.68 -8.88
C GLU A 51 10.32 -12.59 -8.11
N LYS A 52 9.12 -12.95 -7.66
CA LYS A 52 8.24 -12.09 -6.88
C LYS A 52 8.18 -12.55 -5.43
N CYS A 53 8.15 -11.57 -4.54
CA CYS A 53 7.75 -11.74 -3.15
C CYS A 53 6.57 -10.83 -2.85
N GLU A 54 5.79 -11.21 -1.85
CA GLU A 54 4.76 -10.33 -1.31
C GLU A 54 5.22 -9.79 0.03
N TYR A 55 4.91 -8.54 0.32
CA TYR A 55 5.02 -8.02 1.67
C TYR A 55 3.66 -7.53 2.17
N VAL A 56 3.44 -7.72 3.46
CA VAL A 56 2.29 -7.16 4.18
C VAL A 56 2.77 -5.93 4.92
N TYR A 57 2.04 -4.82 4.78
CA TYR A 57 2.15 -3.66 5.64
C TYR A 57 0.86 -3.52 6.43
N ASP A 58 0.99 -3.34 7.75
CA ASP A 58 -0.13 -3.24 8.68
C ASP A 58 -1.04 -4.48 8.60
N PHE A 59 -0.77 -5.47 9.44
CA PHE A 59 -1.59 -6.69 9.52
C PHE A 59 -3.05 -6.41 9.91
N GLY A 60 -3.36 -5.25 10.51
CA GLY A 60 -4.73 -4.84 10.78
C GLY A 60 -5.49 -4.52 9.50
N SER A 61 -4.91 -3.69 8.63
CA SER A 61 -5.48 -3.34 7.32
C SER A 61 -5.19 -4.38 6.22
N SER A 62 -4.26 -5.30 6.47
CA SER A 62 -3.84 -6.35 5.53
C SER A 62 -3.49 -5.79 4.14
N VAL A 63 -2.66 -4.75 4.09
CA VAL A 63 -2.23 -4.18 2.80
C VAL A 63 -1.16 -5.08 2.19
N TYR A 64 -1.49 -5.71 1.07
CA TYR A 64 -0.59 -6.60 0.33
C TYR A 64 0.08 -5.86 -0.81
N CYS A 65 1.38 -6.05 -0.97
CA CYS A 65 2.15 -5.49 -2.06
C CYS A 65 3.07 -6.54 -2.66
N THR A 66 3.09 -6.62 -3.99
CA THR A 66 4.00 -7.50 -4.72
C THR A 66 5.27 -6.73 -5.09
N VAL A 67 6.42 -7.32 -4.79
CA VAL A 67 7.75 -6.81 -5.15
C VAL A 67 8.44 -7.82 -6.04
N GLU A 68 9.13 -7.35 -7.07
CA GLU A 68 9.85 -8.17 -8.03
C GLU A 68 11.33 -7.77 -8.05
N LEU A 69 12.22 -8.75 -8.02
CA LEU A 69 13.65 -8.49 -8.24
C LEU A 69 13.91 -8.32 -9.74
N VAL A 70 13.99 -7.08 -10.21
CA VAL A 70 14.14 -6.79 -11.65
C VAL A 70 15.60 -6.83 -12.13
N GLY A 71 16.58 -6.69 -11.24
CA GLY A 71 17.99 -6.67 -11.60
C GLY A 71 18.91 -6.56 -10.39
N ILE A 72 20.17 -6.91 -10.61
CA ILE A 72 21.27 -6.71 -9.64
C ILE A 72 22.38 -6.00 -10.41
N GLU A 73 22.69 -4.79 -9.99
CA GLU A 73 23.69 -3.91 -10.63
C GLU A 73 24.81 -3.59 -9.63
N GLU A 74 25.97 -3.19 -10.13
CA GLU A 74 27.03 -2.67 -9.28
C GLU A 74 26.59 -1.35 -8.62
N GLU A 75 27.04 -1.13 -7.39
CA GLU A 75 26.75 0.10 -6.66
C GLU A 75 27.36 1.30 -7.39
N ASN A 76 26.54 2.32 -7.62
CA ASN A 76 27.01 3.58 -8.20
C ASN A 76 27.25 4.59 -7.07
N CYS A 77 28.52 4.89 -6.81
CA CYS A 77 28.93 5.81 -5.74
C CYS A 77 28.43 7.26 -5.91
N ASP A 78 28.03 7.65 -7.13
CA ASP A 78 27.48 8.98 -7.40
C ASP A 78 25.96 9.07 -7.12
N ILE A 79 25.32 7.96 -6.73
CA ILE A 79 23.89 7.86 -6.47
C ILE A 79 23.63 7.71 -4.96
N ASN A 80 22.72 8.53 -4.45
CA ASN A 80 22.17 8.33 -3.12
C ASN A 80 21.03 7.30 -3.17
N TYR A 81 21.21 6.18 -2.48
CA TYR A 81 20.19 5.13 -2.33
C TYR A 81 19.41 5.29 -1.01
N PRO A 82 18.12 4.86 -0.94
CA PRO A 82 17.31 4.29 -2.03
C PRO A 82 16.90 5.36 -3.05
N ARG A 83 16.67 4.95 -4.31
CA ARG A 83 16.19 5.82 -5.38
C ARG A 83 15.02 5.21 -6.13
N VAL A 84 14.18 6.07 -6.70
CA VAL A 84 13.16 5.68 -7.68
C VAL A 84 13.76 5.87 -9.06
N SER A 85 14.02 4.78 -9.79
CA SER A 85 14.54 4.82 -11.16
C SER A 85 13.43 5.07 -12.18
N GLU A 86 12.27 4.46 -11.95
CA GLU A 86 11.09 4.55 -12.81
C GLU A 86 9.83 4.56 -11.94
N GLN A 87 8.80 5.29 -12.38
CA GLN A 87 7.49 5.31 -11.76
C GLN A 87 6.44 5.16 -12.86
N ASN A 88 5.41 4.37 -12.58
CA ASN A 88 4.27 4.27 -13.49
C ASN A 88 3.70 5.67 -13.76
N LYS A 89 3.31 5.93 -15.01
CA LYS A 89 2.56 7.15 -15.34
C LYS A 89 1.30 7.19 -14.47
N LYS A 90 1.08 8.32 -13.80
CA LYS A 90 -0.15 8.55 -13.03
C LYS A 90 -1.37 8.27 -13.91
N ARG A 91 -2.19 7.31 -13.48
CA ARG A 91 -3.47 7.02 -14.12
C ARG A 91 -4.54 7.71 -13.32
N ASN A 92 -4.91 8.91 -13.77
CA ASN A 92 -5.99 9.65 -13.13
C ASN A 92 -7.26 8.82 -13.20
N LYS A 93 -7.91 8.66 -12.04
CA LYS A 93 -9.30 8.25 -11.98
C LYS A 93 -10.16 9.50 -12.13
N TYR A 94 -11.38 9.32 -12.63
CA TYR A 94 -12.29 10.44 -12.88
C TYR A 94 -13.42 10.44 -11.85
N CYS A 95 -13.95 11.62 -11.57
CA CYS A 95 -15.10 11.79 -10.69
C CYS A 95 -16.33 11.10 -11.31
N ASP A 96 -16.96 10.19 -10.57
CA ASP A 96 -18.08 9.39 -11.04
C ASP A 96 -19.29 10.27 -11.36
N ARG A 97 -19.60 11.23 -10.48
CA ARG A 97 -20.70 12.18 -10.67
C ARG A 97 -20.49 13.10 -11.87
N CYS A 98 -19.28 13.66 -12.03
CA CYS A 98 -18.96 14.47 -13.20
C CYS A 98 -19.02 13.65 -14.49
N ASN A 99 -18.52 12.42 -14.47
CA ASN A 99 -18.52 11.52 -15.62
C ASN A 99 -19.94 11.14 -16.04
N ASN A 100 -20.84 10.86 -15.09
CA ASN A 100 -22.26 10.63 -15.35
C ASN A 100 -22.97 11.84 -15.99
N ASN A 101 -22.47 13.05 -15.71
CA ASN A 101 -22.93 14.30 -16.31
C ASN A 101 -22.18 14.68 -17.60
N GLY A 102 -21.36 13.79 -18.15
CA GLY A 102 -20.61 14.00 -19.39
C GLY A 102 -19.37 14.89 -19.25
N LYS A 103 -18.95 15.23 -18.03
CA LYS A 103 -17.73 15.99 -17.73
C LYS A 103 -16.59 15.04 -17.33
N LYS A 104 -15.36 15.35 -17.76
CA LYS A 104 -14.16 14.62 -17.35
C LYS A 104 -13.35 15.43 -16.37
N GLU A 105 -13.55 15.16 -15.09
CA GLU A 105 -12.83 15.80 -13.99
C GLU A 105 -12.10 14.74 -13.18
N VAL A 106 -10.88 15.04 -12.75
CA VAL A 106 -10.05 14.08 -12.00
C VAL A 106 -10.64 13.93 -10.59
N ALA A 107 -10.81 12.68 -10.15
CA ALA A 107 -11.20 12.41 -8.77
C ALA A 107 -10.01 12.67 -7.83
N LEU A 108 -10.28 13.30 -6.71
CA LEU A 108 -9.30 13.57 -5.64
C LEU A 108 -9.58 12.73 -4.40
N TYR A 109 -10.82 12.27 -4.24
CA TYR A 109 -11.28 11.56 -3.05
C TYR A 109 -11.96 10.24 -3.42
N THR A 110 -11.79 9.27 -2.54
CA THR A 110 -12.61 8.06 -2.46
C THR A 110 -13.56 8.24 -1.29
N VAL A 111 -14.86 8.11 -1.56
CA VAL A 111 -15.92 8.18 -0.56
C VAL A 111 -16.50 6.79 -0.38
N TYR A 112 -16.57 6.33 0.87
CA TYR A 112 -17.19 5.06 1.24
C TYR A 112 -18.44 5.32 2.08
N ASP A 113 -19.57 4.82 1.58
CA ASP A 113 -20.84 4.84 2.28
C ASP A 113 -21.05 3.50 3.00
N PHE A 114 -21.14 3.54 4.33
CA PHE A 114 -21.33 2.36 5.16
C PHE A 114 -22.73 1.76 5.08
N GLU A 115 -23.75 2.58 4.78
CA GLU A 115 -25.13 2.10 4.69
C GLU A 115 -25.35 1.30 3.41
N ASP A 116 -24.83 1.81 2.29
CA ASP A 116 -24.98 1.21 0.97
C ASP A 116 -23.83 0.27 0.56
N ASP A 117 -22.79 0.13 1.41
CA ASP A 117 -21.56 -0.63 1.15
C ASP A 117 -20.96 -0.29 -0.24
N SER A 118 -20.90 1.01 -0.53
CA SER A 118 -20.58 1.52 -1.86
C SER A 118 -19.38 2.47 -1.83
N VAL A 119 -18.64 2.50 -2.94
CA VAL A 119 -17.46 3.36 -3.12
C VAL A 119 -17.68 4.27 -4.32
N GLU A 120 -17.61 5.58 -4.09
CA GLU A 120 -17.62 6.61 -5.14
C GLU A 120 -16.28 7.34 -5.23
N LEU A 121 -15.87 7.72 -6.43
CA LEU A 121 -14.70 8.56 -6.69
C LEU A 121 -15.16 9.97 -7.01
N LEU A 122 -14.74 10.96 -6.23
CA LEU A 122 -15.25 12.34 -6.35
C LEU A 122 -14.12 13.36 -6.51
N CYS A 123 -14.41 14.44 -7.26
CA CYS A 123 -13.61 15.67 -7.23
C CYS A 123 -13.99 16.52 -6.01
N GLU A 124 -13.20 17.57 -5.73
CA GLU A 124 -13.44 18.50 -4.61
C GLU A 124 -14.85 19.11 -4.64
N ALA A 125 -15.31 19.56 -5.81
CA ALA A 125 -16.64 20.16 -5.94
C ALA A 125 -17.79 19.18 -5.66
N CYS A 126 -17.65 17.91 -6.06
CA CYS A 126 -18.68 16.90 -5.81
C CYS A 126 -18.67 16.39 -4.37
N LEU A 127 -17.54 16.54 -3.65
CA LEU A 127 -17.43 16.14 -2.25
C LEU A 127 -18.29 17.04 -1.34
N GLU A 128 -18.41 18.33 -1.66
CA GLU A 128 -19.23 19.29 -0.88
C GLU A 128 -20.72 18.92 -0.82
N GLU A 129 -21.19 18.08 -1.75
CA GLU A 129 -22.59 17.63 -1.83
C GLU A 129 -22.83 16.30 -1.12
N VAL A 130 -21.80 15.71 -0.50
CA VAL A 130 -21.91 14.43 0.23
C VAL A 130 -22.28 14.69 1.69
N SER A 131 -23.02 13.76 2.31
CA SER A 131 -23.30 13.80 3.74
C SER A 131 -22.01 13.75 4.56
N GLU A 132 -22.05 14.26 5.79
CA GLU A 132 -20.91 14.18 6.72
C GLU A 132 -20.71 12.76 7.29
N ASP A 133 -21.69 11.87 7.11
CA ASP A 133 -21.73 10.51 7.66
C ASP A 133 -21.11 9.44 6.72
N VAL A 134 -20.12 9.82 5.92
CA VAL A 134 -19.36 8.91 5.04
C VAL A 134 -17.88 8.92 5.41
N ASP A 135 -17.16 7.85 5.07
CA ASP A 135 -15.71 7.86 5.18
C ASP A 135 -15.08 8.43 3.91
N VAL A 136 -14.14 9.38 4.06
CA VAL A 136 -13.51 10.08 2.94
C VAL A 136 -12.00 9.94 3.02
N SER A 137 -11.40 9.44 1.95
CA SER A 137 -9.96 9.25 1.83
C SER A 137 -9.41 9.92 0.58
N GLU A 138 -8.27 10.62 0.70
CA GLU A 138 -7.58 11.21 -0.46
C GLU A 138 -6.97 10.13 -1.36
N ILE A 139 -7.11 10.29 -2.68
CA ILE A 139 -6.48 9.43 -3.66
C ILE A 139 -5.02 9.85 -3.85
N VAL A 140 -4.10 8.98 -3.48
CA VAL A 140 -2.67 9.16 -3.74
C VAL A 140 -2.32 8.61 -5.13
N TYR A 141 -1.95 9.49 -6.06
CA TYR A 141 -1.53 9.17 -7.44
C TYR A 141 -0.01 9.15 -7.64
#